data_AF-A0A5B0RL12-F1
#
_entry.id   AF-A0A5B0RL12-F1
#
_cell.length_a   1.000
_cell.length_b   1.000
_cell.length_c   1.000
_cell.angle_alpha   90.00
_cell.angle_beta   90.00
_cell.angle_gamma   90.00
#
_symmetry.space_group_name_H-M   'P 1'
#
loop_
_entity.id
_entity.type
_entity.pdbx_description
1 polymer ?
#
loop_
_entity_poly.entity_id
_entity_poly.type
_entity_poly.pdbx_seq_one_letter_code
_entity_poly.pdbx_strand_id
1 'polypeptide(L)'
;MRLILCATSTAKIIGPIRSRCLLLRVGAPNPEQIAQVLNNVSNKASFSTSLPDETAMAIALSSNGNLRRALLTLDAVRAQDETFSKSRTSPDSIPRPDWEVYIDKLAGVIAKEQSPDKLLEVRAMLYELLVHLIPPSVVIVQLAKGLLTRVDDALRPEIIHWAAWYEHRLRLGNKPIFHLEAFVAKVMSLYKNYSIGLHDFI
;
A
#
# COMPACT_ATOMS: atom_id res chain seq x y z
N MET A 1 35.27 -12.72 -12.82
CA MET A 1 34.36 -12.01 -11.90
C MET A 1 32.96 -12.57 -12.05
N ARG A 2 32.24 -12.88 -10.97
CA ARG A 2 30.83 -13.30 -11.02
C ARG A 2 29.97 -12.17 -10.45
N LEU A 3 28.86 -11.85 -11.11
CA LEU A 3 27.94 -10.77 -10.71
C LEU A 3 26.60 -11.37 -10.26
N ILE A 4 26.03 -10.82 -9.20
CA ILE A 4 24.68 -11.14 -8.71
C ILE A 4 23.86 -9.85 -8.77
N LEU A 5 22.85 -9.81 -9.64
CA LEU A 5 21.96 -8.66 -9.81
C LEU A 5 20.65 -8.90 -9.07
N CYS A 6 20.38 -8.11 -8.03
CA CYS A 6 19.14 -8.19 -7.26
C CYS A 6 18.15 -7.12 -7.73
N ALA A 7 17.00 -7.54 -8.27
CA ALA A 7 15.95 -6.65 -8.75
C ALA A 7 14.56 -7.27 -8.48
N THR A 8 13.55 -6.43 -8.30
CA THR A 8 12.15 -6.85 -8.05
C THR A 8 11.36 -7.12 -9.32
N SER A 9 11.79 -6.58 -10.46
CA SER A 9 11.17 -6.80 -11.77
C SER A 9 12.22 -6.85 -12.87
N THR A 10 12.04 -7.77 -13.81
CA THR A 10 12.90 -7.92 -15.00
C THR A 10 12.47 -7.01 -16.16
N ALA A 11 11.34 -6.31 -16.04
CA ALA A 11 10.76 -5.49 -17.11
C ALA A 11 11.68 -4.33 -17.52
N LYS A 12 12.40 -3.75 -16.56
CA LYS A 12 13.35 -2.65 -16.79
C LYS A 12 14.79 -3.13 -17.10
N ILE A 13 15.01 -4.45 -17.16
CA ILE A 13 16.33 -5.02 -17.44
C ILE A 13 16.45 -5.25 -18.95
N ILE A 14 17.47 -4.64 -19.56
CA ILE A 14 17.73 -4.75 -20.99
C ILE A 14 18.04 -6.20 -21.41
N GLY A 15 17.64 -6.57 -22.64
CA GLY A 15 17.84 -7.91 -23.20
C GLY A 15 19.27 -8.46 -23.06
N PRO A 16 20.33 -7.68 -23.35
CA PRO A 16 21.71 -8.16 -23.25
C PRO A 16 22.14 -8.63 -21.85
N ILE A 17 21.57 -8.07 -20.78
CA ILE A 17 21.83 -8.53 -19.41
C ILE A 17 21.08 -9.83 -19.16
N ARG A 18 19.77 -9.87 -19.50
CA ARG A 18 18.93 -11.06 -19.29
C ARG A 18 19.49 -12.29 -19.99
N SER A 19 20.02 -12.13 -21.20
CA SER A 19 20.61 -13.23 -21.98
C SER A 19 21.90 -13.82 -21.39
N ARG A 20 22.59 -13.09 -20.50
CA ARG A 20 23.89 -13.49 -19.93
C ARG A 20 23.82 -13.83 -18.44
N CYS A 21 22.64 -13.74 -17.84
CA CYS A 21 22.43 -14.02 -16.42
C CYS A 21 21.46 -15.18 -16.24
N LEU A 22 21.69 -15.99 -15.21
CA LEU A 22 20.69 -16.95 -14.75
C LEU A 22 19.53 -16.18 -14.11
N LEU A 23 18.33 -16.33 -14.68
CA LEU A 23 17.13 -15.66 -14.18
C LEU A 23 16.50 -16.50 -13.07
N LEU A 24 16.73 -16.10 -11.82
CA LEU A 24 16.12 -16.72 -10.64
C LEU A 24 14.93 -15.88 -10.17
N ARG A 25 13.73 -16.47 -10.21
CA ARG A 25 12.52 -15.87 -9.61
C ARG A 25 12.38 -16.35 -8.17
N VAL A 26 12.32 -15.41 -7.24
CA VAL A 26 12.02 -15.69 -5.83
C VAL A 26 10.54 -15.39 -5.59
N GLY A 27 9.73 -16.42 -5.37
CA GLY A 27 8.32 -16.26 -5.02
C GLY A 27 8.16 -15.67 -3.61
N ALA A 28 7.10 -14.90 -3.38
CA ALA A 28 6.74 -14.50 -2.03
C ALA A 28 6.28 -15.72 -1.21
N PRO A 29 6.62 -15.83 0.07
CA PRO A 29 6.14 -16.91 0.94
C PRO A 29 4.62 -16.83 1.11
N ASN A 30 3.99 -17.99 1.29
CA ASN A 30 2.56 -18.05 1.64
C ASN A 30 2.34 -17.66 3.13
N PRO A 31 1.11 -17.33 3.53
CA PRO A 31 0.81 -16.92 4.89
C PRO A 31 1.24 -17.95 5.95
N GLU A 32 1.12 -19.24 5.65
CA GLU A 32 1.49 -20.33 6.56
C GLU A 32 3.01 -20.39 6.79
N GLN A 33 3.81 -20.22 5.73
CA GLN A 33 5.27 -20.12 5.80
C GLN A 33 5.70 -18.88 6.58
N ILE A 34 5.01 -17.75 6.38
CA ILE A 34 5.30 -16.54 7.16
C ILE A 34 5.02 -16.81 8.64
N ALA A 35 3.87 -17.38 9.00
CA ALA A 35 3.53 -17.70 10.39
C ALA A 35 4.55 -18.66 11.03
N GLN A 36 5.02 -19.67 10.29
CA GLN A 36 6.10 -20.55 10.73
C GLN A 36 7.41 -19.78 11.01
N VAL A 37 7.78 -18.85 10.13
CA VAL A 37 8.97 -18.00 10.35
C VAL A 37 8.78 -17.11 11.59
N LEU A 38 7.59 -16.53 11.79
CA LEU A 38 7.29 -15.72 12.97
C LEU A 38 7.42 -16.53 14.26
N ASN A 39 6.84 -17.74 14.30
CA ASN A 39 6.96 -18.65 15.45
C ASN A 39 8.42 -19.07 15.70
N ASN A 40 9.19 -19.32 14.64
CA ASN A 40 10.62 -19.63 14.78
C ASN A 40 11.43 -18.46 15.35
N VAL A 41 11.10 -17.23 14.93
CA VAL A 41 11.76 -16.01 15.42
C VAL A 41 11.37 -15.74 16.88
N SER A 42 10.09 -15.85 17.25
CA SER A 42 9.63 -15.66 18.63
C SER A 42 10.27 -16.66 19.59
N ASN A 43 10.40 -17.92 19.19
CA ASN A 43 11.03 -18.97 19.99
C ASN A 43 12.52 -18.70 20.20
N LYS A 44 13.24 -18.30 19.13
CA LYS A 44 14.68 -17.99 19.22
C LYS A 44 14.98 -16.70 19.98
N ALA A 45 14.07 -15.73 19.92
CA ALA A 45 14.19 -14.46 20.63
C ALA A 45 13.70 -14.56 22.10
N SER A 46 13.36 -15.78 22.56
CA SER A 46 12.96 -16.08 23.94
C SER A 46 11.89 -15.12 24.46
N PHE A 47 10.80 -14.97 23.70
CA PHE A 47 9.68 -14.15 24.14
C PHE A 47 9.12 -14.68 25.47
N SER A 48 8.70 -13.77 26.35
CA SER A 48 8.16 -14.11 27.67
C SER A 48 6.87 -14.94 27.58
N THR A 49 6.13 -14.82 26.48
CA THR A 49 4.91 -15.57 26.19
C THR A 49 4.97 -16.08 24.75
N SER A 50 4.43 -17.27 24.50
CA SER A 50 4.32 -17.83 23.16
C SER A 50 3.48 -16.91 22.27
N LEU A 51 3.91 -16.69 21.03
CA LEU A 51 3.12 -15.99 20.03
C LEU A 51 1.84 -16.79 19.76
N PRO A 52 0.63 -16.20 19.91
CA PRO A 52 -0.60 -16.89 19.55
C PRO A 52 -0.68 -17.14 18.04
N ASP A 53 -1.11 -18.33 17.63
CA ASP A 53 -1.18 -18.74 16.22
C ASP A 53 -2.13 -17.83 15.41
N GLU A 54 -3.23 -17.39 16.01
CA GLU A 54 -4.18 -16.45 15.40
C GLU A 54 -3.50 -15.11 15.08
N THR A 55 -2.71 -14.57 16.02
CA THR A 55 -1.96 -13.32 15.84
C THR A 55 -0.88 -13.49 14.76
N ALA A 56 -0.16 -14.62 14.76
CA ALA A 56 0.83 -14.92 13.73
C ALA A 56 0.20 -14.95 12.33
N MET A 57 -0.97 -15.57 12.20
CA MET A 57 -1.71 -15.65 10.94
C MET A 57 -2.26 -14.27 10.51
N ALA A 58 -2.77 -13.47 11.44
CA ALA A 58 -3.23 -12.11 11.16
C ALA A 58 -2.08 -11.21 10.68
N ILE A 59 -0.88 -11.32 11.28
CA ILE A 59 0.34 -10.63 10.81
C ILE A 59 0.73 -11.13 9.42
N ALA A 60 0.67 -12.44 9.16
CA ALA A 60 1.01 -13.01 7.86
C ALA A 60 0.08 -12.50 6.75
N LEU A 61 -1.23 -12.51 6.99
CA LEU A 61 -2.24 -12.01 6.05
C LEU A 61 -2.09 -10.50 5.79
N SER A 62 -1.95 -9.69 6.84
CA SER A 62 -1.76 -8.23 6.71
C SER A 62 -0.45 -7.84 6.00
N SER A 63 0.53 -8.75 5.94
CA SER A 63 1.84 -8.51 5.32
C SER A 63 1.87 -8.78 3.82
N ASN A 64 0.84 -9.44 3.27
CA ASN A 64 0.68 -9.72 1.84
C ASN A 64 1.96 -10.26 1.16
N GLY A 65 2.55 -11.31 1.75
CA GLY A 65 3.76 -11.95 1.23
C GLY A 65 5.08 -11.22 1.54
N ASN A 66 5.05 -10.05 2.17
CA ASN A 66 6.25 -9.30 2.53
C ASN A 66 6.77 -9.73 3.92
N LEU A 67 7.74 -10.65 3.94
CA LEU A 67 8.31 -11.17 5.18
C LEU A 67 8.98 -10.09 6.05
N ARG A 68 9.61 -9.07 5.43
CA ARG A 68 10.19 -7.94 6.18
C ARG A 68 9.10 -7.18 6.94
N ARG A 69 7.98 -6.90 6.27
CA ARG A 69 6.83 -6.26 6.91
C ARG A 69 6.31 -7.12 8.06
N ALA A 70 6.14 -8.42 7.85
CA ALA A 70 5.65 -9.33 8.88
C ALA A 70 6.53 -9.31 10.15
N LEU A 71 7.85 -9.34 10.00
CA LEU A 71 8.79 -9.31 11.12
C LEU A 71 8.75 -7.97 11.86
N LEU A 72 8.77 -6.85 11.14
CA LEU A 72 8.67 -5.51 11.75
C LEU A 72 7.33 -5.33 12.48
N THR A 73 6.26 -5.87 11.92
CA THR A 73 4.94 -5.86 12.55
C THR A 73 4.91 -6.72 13.82
N LEU A 74 5.58 -7.88 13.82
CA LEU A 74 5.72 -8.71 15.04
C LEU A 74 6.41 -7.92 16.16
N ASP A 75 7.50 -7.24 15.85
CA ASP A 75 8.21 -6.39 16.82
C ASP A 75 7.34 -5.23 17.32
N ALA A 76 6.57 -4.59 16.42
CA ALA A 76 5.65 -3.52 16.78
C ALA A 76 4.49 -4.01 17.67
N VAL A 77 3.92 -5.18 17.37
CA VAL A 77 2.86 -5.79 18.19
C VAL A 77 3.39 -6.12 19.57
N ARG A 78 4.57 -6.72 19.67
CA ARG A 78 5.23 -7.02 20.94
C ARG A 78 5.54 -5.77 21.75
N ALA A 79 6.04 -4.71 21.11
CA ALA A 79 6.32 -3.44 21.79
C ALA A 79 5.06 -2.77 22.36
N GLN A 80 3.89 -3.03 21.79
CA GLN A 80 2.61 -2.54 22.30
C GLN A 80 2.02 -3.41 23.42
N ASP A 81 2.32 -4.70 23.42
CA ASP A 81 1.74 -5.72 24.32
C ASP A 81 2.67 -6.94 24.37
N GLU A 82 3.56 -6.97 25.36
CA GLU A 82 4.58 -8.02 25.49
C GLU A 82 3.99 -9.41 25.75
N THR A 83 2.81 -9.49 26.37
CA THR A 83 2.17 -10.75 26.76
C THR A 83 1.14 -11.24 25.74
N PHE A 84 0.93 -10.50 24.65
CA PHE A 84 -0.12 -10.77 23.65
C PHE A 84 -1.52 -10.92 24.26
N SER A 85 -1.79 -10.16 25.32
CA SER A 85 -3.09 -10.15 26.02
C SER A 85 -4.25 -9.65 25.16
N LYS A 86 -3.98 -8.76 24.19
CA LYS A 86 -4.97 -8.25 23.24
C LYS A 86 -5.22 -9.27 22.14
N SER A 87 -6.48 -9.68 21.99
CA SER A 87 -6.92 -10.52 20.88
C SER A 87 -6.72 -9.79 19.54
N ARG A 88 -5.91 -10.39 18.66
CA ARG A 88 -5.58 -9.88 17.32
C ARG A 88 -5.86 -10.96 16.27
N THR A 89 -7.15 -11.22 16.07
CA THR A 89 -7.63 -12.30 15.19
C THR A 89 -7.77 -11.88 13.73
N SER A 90 -7.96 -10.58 13.46
CA SER A 90 -8.18 -10.07 12.11
C SER A 90 -6.98 -9.27 11.60
N PRO A 91 -6.74 -9.23 10.27
CA PRO A 91 -5.71 -8.37 9.68
C PRO A 91 -5.86 -6.89 10.03
N ASP A 92 -7.09 -6.41 10.26
CA ASP A 92 -7.39 -5.02 10.59
C ASP A 92 -7.01 -4.65 12.04
N SER A 93 -6.91 -5.65 12.92
CA SER A 93 -6.47 -5.46 14.31
C SER A 93 -4.94 -5.28 14.46
N ILE A 94 -4.21 -5.47 13.36
CA ILE A 94 -2.75 -5.37 13.33
C ILE A 94 -2.35 -3.91 13.09
N PRO A 95 -1.37 -3.38 13.85
CA PRO A 95 -0.91 -2.01 13.65
C PRO A 95 -0.35 -1.83 12.24
N ARG A 96 -0.79 -0.75 11.59
CA ARG A 96 -0.32 -0.34 10.25
C ARG A 96 0.68 0.82 10.38
N PRO A 97 1.62 0.97 9.45
CA PRO A 97 2.49 2.15 9.40
C PRO A 97 1.68 3.45 9.30
N ASP A 98 2.17 4.52 9.94
CA ASP A 98 1.48 5.81 10.03
C ASP A 98 1.11 6.38 8.65
N TRP A 99 2.01 6.27 7.67
CA TRP A 99 1.77 6.76 6.31
C TRP A 99 0.64 6.01 5.60
N GLU A 100 0.40 4.72 5.91
CA GLU A 100 -0.73 3.98 5.35
C GLU A 100 -2.06 4.43 5.96
N VAL A 101 -2.08 4.62 7.28
CA VAL A 101 -3.25 5.15 8.00
C VAL A 101 -3.57 6.57 7.51
N TYR A 102 -2.54 7.38 7.28
CA TYR A 102 -2.69 8.74 6.77
C TYR A 102 -3.26 8.77 5.35
N ILE A 103 -2.79 7.90 4.44
CA ILE A 103 -3.37 7.76 3.10
C ILE A 103 -4.81 7.26 3.15
N ASP A 104 -5.13 6.33 4.06
CA ASP A 104 -6.48 5.81 4.23
C ASP A 104 -7.45 6.90 4.73
N LYS A 105 -6.98 7.76 5.65
CA LYS A 105 -7.69 8.98 6.06
C LYS A 105 -7.89 9.93 4.88
N LEU A 106 -6.85 10.16 4.08
CA LEU A 106 -6.91 10.99 2.88
C LEU A 106 -7.97 10.47 1.88
N ALA A 107 -8.02 9.16 1.64
CA ALA A 107 -9.06 8.55 0.80
C ALA A 107 -10.47 8.83 1.35
N GLY A 108 -10.66 8.76 2.67
CA GLY A 108 -11.93 9.12 3.33
C GLY A 108 -12.30 10.59 3.14
N VAL A 109 -11.33 11.51 3.26
CA VAL A 109 -11.51 12.96 3.01
C VAL A 109 -11.99 13.22 1.58
N ILE A 110 -11.38 12.55 0.59
CA ILE A 110 -11.73 12.69 -0.83
C ILE A 110 -13.11 12.10 -1.13
N ALA A 111 -13.46 10.96 -0.53
CA ALA A 111 -14.76 10.33 -0.73
C ALA A 111 -15.92 11.14 -0.11
N LYS A 112 -15.65 11.83 1.01
CA LYS A 112 -16.67 12.59 1.75
C LYS A 112 -17.15 13.84 1.01
N GLU A 113 -16.26 14.57 0.35
CA GLU A 113 -16.61 15.86 -0.27
C GLU A 113 -15.75 16.16 -1.51
N GLN A 114 -16.42 16.60 -2.59
CA GLN A 114 -15.80 16.95 -3.87
C GLN A 114 -15.97 18.45 -4.19
N SER A 115 -15.24 19.29 -3.45
CA SER A 115 -15.20 20.75 -3.62
C SER A 115 -13.76 21.24 -3.88
N PRO A 116 -13.57 22.42 -4.52
CA PRO A 116 -12.24 23.01 -4.72
C PRO A 116 -11.49 23.28 -3.41
N ASP A 117 -12.21 23.71 -2.36
CA ASP A 117 -11.62 23.95 -1.04
C ASP A 117 -11.11 22.65 -0.43
N LYS A 118 -11.86 21.55 -0.59
CA LYS A 118 -11.42 20.24 -0.13
C LYS A 118 -10.23 19.70 -0.91
N LEU A 119 -10.16 19.99 -2.21
CA LEU A 119 -8.99 19.66 -3.03
C LEU A 119 -7.72 20.40 -2.52
N LEU A 120 -7.85 21.65 -2.07
CA LEU A 120 -6.74 22.41 -1.48
C LEU A 120 -6.24 21.77 -0.16
N GLU A 121 -7.15 21.30 0.69
CA GLU A 121 -6.81 20.55 1.90
C GLU A 121 -6.09 19.24 1.55
N VAL A 122 -6.62 18.49 0.57
CA VAL A 122 -5.99 17.26 0.08
C VAL A 122 -4.59 17.53 -0.45
N ARG A 123 -4.38 18.63 -1.16
CA ARG A 123 -3.05 19.04 -1.64
C ARG A 123 -2.07 19.20 -0.47
N ALA A 124 -2.47 19.82 0.64
CA ALA A 124 -1.64 19.94 1.83
C ALA A 124 -1.28 18.57 2.42
N MET A 125 -2.25 17.65 2.49
CA MET A 125 -2.00 16.28 2.96
C MET A 125 -1.03 15.50 2.05
N LEU A 126 -1.15 15.67 0.73
CA LEU A 126 -0.21 15.08 -0.23
C LEU A 126 1.20 15.65 -0.05
N TYR A 127 1.35 16.95 0.26
CA TYR A 127 2.64 17.53 0.58
C TYR A 127 3.27 16.90 1.83
N GLU A 128 2.50 16.68 2.88
CA GLU A 128 2.98 16.05 4.12
C GLU A 128 3.60 14.67 3.82
N LEU A 129 2.91 13.84 3.02
CA LEU A 129 3.43 12.54 2.58
C LEU A 129 4.73 12.66 1.76
N LEU A 130 4.82 13.64 0.87
CA LEU A 130 6.01 13.85 0.03
C LEU A 130 7.21 14.37 0.84
N VAL A 131 6.97 15.24 1.82
CA VAL A 131 8.00 15.76 2.74
C VAL A 131 8.56 14.63 3.60
N HIS A 132 7.73 13.68 4.02
CA HIS A 132 8.15 12.46 4.72
C HIS A 132 8.75 11.38 3.81
N LEU A 133 9.13 11.74 2.58
CA LEU A 133 9.85 10.88 1.62
C LEU A 133 9.10 9.59 1.27
N ILE A 134 7.77 9.60 1.34
CA ILE A 134 6.97 8.50 0.84
C ILE A 134 6.95 8.55 -0.70
N PRO A 135 7.38 7.49 -1.42
CA PRO A 135 7.46 7.54 -2.87
C PRO A 135 6.09 7.85 -3.50
N PRO A 136 6.00 8.78 -4.48
CA PRO A 136 4.74 9.17 -5.10
C PRO A 136 3.97 7.99 -5.74
N SER A 137 4.70 7.03 -6.30
CA SER A 137 4.11 5.80 -6.87
C SER A 137 3.44 4.93 -5.80
N VAL A 138 3.96 4.93 -4.57
CA VAL A 138 3.33 4.24 -3.43
C VAL A 138 2.08 5.00 -3.00
N VAL A 139 2.16 6.34 -2.91
CA VAL A 139 1.03 7.19 -2.55
C VAL A 139 -0.15 6.97 -3.49
N ILE A 140 0.04 7.05 -4.82
CA ILE A 140 -1.06 6.93 -5.77
C ILE A 140 -1.70 5.54 -5.76
N VAL A 141 -0.90 4.47 -5.65
CA VAL A 141 -1.40 3.09 -5.63
C VAL A 141 -2.20 2.82 -4.35
N GLN A 142 -1.70 3.27 -3.19
CA GLN A 142 -2.40 3.06 -1.92
C GLN A 142 -3.64 3.95 -1.81
N LEU A 143 -3.57 5.18 -2.31
CA LEU A 143 -4.72 6.07 -2.38
C LEU A 143 -5.81 5.50 -3.27
N ALA A 144 -5.46 4.98 -4.46
CA ALA A 144 -6.41 4.32 -5.35
C ALA A 144 -7.08 3.12 -4.65
N LYS A 145 -6.31 2.24 -3.99
CA LYS A 145 -6.87 1.12 -3.22
C LYS A 145 -7.83 1.57 -2.12
N GLY A 146 -7.47 2.61 -1.37
CA GLY A 146 -8.33 3.19 -0.34
C GLY A 146 -9.61 3.82 -0.91
N LEU A 147 -9.55 4.38 -2.12
CA LEU A 147 -10.74 4.91 -2.79
C LEU A 147 -11.66 3.79 -3.29
N LEU A 148 -11.10 2.70 -3.82
CA LEU A 148 -11.88 1.57 -4.34
C LEU A 148 -12.78 0.90 -3.28
N THR A 149 -12.39 0.95 -2.01
CA THR A 149 -13.21 0.42 -0.89
C THR A 149 -14.33 1.36 -0.46
N ARG A 150 -14.38 2.59 -0.98
CA ARG A 150 -15.29 3.67 -0.56
C ARG A 150 -16.22 4.15 -1.67
N VAL A 151 -16.11 3.57 -2.86
CA VAL A 151 -16.86 3.97 -4.06
C VAL A 151 -17.70 2.79 -4.56
N ASP A 152 -18.76 3.12 -5.30
CA ASP A 152 -19.58 2.14 -6.00
C ASP A 152 -18.79 1.39 -7.08
N ASP A 153 -19.19 0.16 -7.35
CA ASP A 153 -18.53 -0.73 -8.31
C ASP A 153 -18.44 -0.11 -9.72
N ALA A 154 -19.43 0.70 -10.11
CA ALA A 154 -19.46 1.39 -11.41
C ALA A 154 -18.27 2.34 -11.60
N LEU A 155 -17.76 2.98 -10.55
CA LEU A 155 -16.64 3.93 -10.62
C LEU A 155 -15.27 3.26 -10.56
N ARG A 156 -15.19 2.01 -10.10
CA ARG A 156 -13.91 1.31 -9.88
C ARG A 156 -13.05 1.19 -11.14
N PRO A 157 -13.57 0.81 -12.31
CA PRO A 157 -12.76 0.70 -13.53
C PRO A 157 -12.11 2.03 -13.93
N GLU A 158 -12.86 3.13 -13.84
CA GLU A 158 -12.33 4.45 -14.18
C GLU A 158 -11.27 4.93 -13.21
N ILE A 159 -11.48 4.73 -11.89
CA ILE A 159 -10.48 5.08 -10.88
C ILE A 159 -9.17 4.31 -11.12
N ILE A 160 -9.26 3.01 -11.46
CA ILE A 160 -8.09 2.20 -11.79
C ILE A 160 -7.40 2.74 -13.06
N HIS A 161 -8.16 3.06 -14.10
CA HIS A 161 -7.63 3.62 -15.34
C HIS A 161 -6.86 4.93 -15.07
N TRP A 162 -7.47 5.88 -14.37
CA TRP A 162 -6.85 7.16 -14.07
C TRP A 162 -5.67 7.03 -13.11
N ALA A 163 -5.72 6.12 -12.14
CA ALA A 163 -4.59 5.84 -11.26
C ALA A 163 -3.38 5.34 -12.07
N ALA A 164 -3.58 4.39 -12.99
CA ALA A 164 -2.53 3.90 -13.87
C ALA A 164 -1.98 4.99 -14.81
N TRP A 165 -2.87 5.81 -15.37
CA TRP A 165 -2.50 6.91 -16.26
C TRP A 165 -1.63 7.96 -15.56
N TYR A 166 -2.03 8.42 -14.38
CA TYR A 166 -1.29 9.42 -13.62
C TYR A 166 -0.02 8.83 -12.96
N GLU A 167 0.02 7.54 -12.61
CA GLU A 167 1.25 6.86 -12.18
C GLU A 167 2.28 6.82 -13.30
N HIS A 168 1.86 6.56 -14.53
CA HIS A 168 2.77 6.62 -15.68
C HIS A 168 3.33 8.03 -15.88
N ARG A 169 2.48 9.07 -15.79
CA ARG A 169 2.92 10.47 -15.90
C ARG A 169 3.86 10.89 -14.77
N LEU A 170 3.67 10.39 -13.55
CA LEU A 170 4.58 10.61 -12.42
C LEU A 170 6.02 10.19 -12.75
N ARG A 171 6.21 9.13 -13.56
CA ARG A 171 7.54 8.65 -13.95
C ARG A 171 8.21 9.49 -15.04
N LEU A 172 7.44 10.29 -15.77
CA LEU A 172 7.94 11.15 -16.85
C LEU A 172 8.16 12.60 -16.39
N GLY A 173 7.51 13.01 -15.29
CA GLY A 173 7.55 14.38 -14.77
C GLY A 173 8.49 14.56 -13.58
N ASN A 174 8.86 15.82 -13.32
CA ASN A 174 9.76 16.19 -12.22
C ASN A 174 9.04 16.64 -10.94
N LYS A 175 7.76 17.02 -11.01
CA LYS A 175 6.99 17.57 -9.88
C LYS A 175 5.84 16.63 -9.50
N PRO A 176 6.04 15.68 -8.56
CA PRO A 176 5.05 14.65 -8.25
C PRO A 176 3.69 15.18 -7.82
N ILE A 177 3.68 16.29 -7.06
CA ILE A 177 2.45 16.89 -6.54
C ILE A 177 1.45 17.24 -7.65
N PHE A 178 1.90 17.70 -8.82
CA PHE A 178 1.01 18.07 -9.92
C PHE A 178 0.24 16.86 -10.47
N HIS A 179 0.89 15.69 -10.51
CA HIS A 179 0.25 14.47 -11.02
C HIS A 179 -0.67 13.84 -9.97
N LEU A 180 -0.26 13.87 -8.69
CA LEU A 180 -1.09 13.38 -7.58
C LEU A 180 -2.37 14.20 -7.42
N GLU A 181 -2.24 15.53 -7.44
CA GLU A 181 -3.38 16.44 -7.35
C GLU A 181 -4.30 16.32 -8.57
N ALA A 182 -3.73 16.21 -9.79
CA ALA A 182 -4.53 16.00 -10.99
C ALA A 182 -5.30 14.66 -10.97
N PHE A 183 -4.71 13.60 -10.41
CA PHE A 183 -5.41 12.33 -10.16
C PHE A 183 -6.58 12.54 -9.21
N VAL A 184 -6.35 13.18 -8.05
CA VAL A 184 -7.42 13.45 -7.07
C VAL A 184 -8.54 14.29 -7.68
N ALA A 185 -8.19 15.39 -8.37
CA ALA A 185 -9.16 16.25 -9.02
C ALA A 185 -10.02 15.49 -10.04
N LYS A 186 -9.41 14.58 -10.80
CA LYS A 186 -10.14 13.73 -11.74
C LYS A 186 -11.09 12.78 -11.02
N VAL A 187 -10.64 12.10 -9.96
CA VAL A 187 -11.51 11.22 -9.16
C VAL A 187 -12.66 12.00 -8.52
N MET A 188 -12.40 13.17 -7.94
CA MET A 188 -13.45 14.03 -7.36
C MET A 188 -14.49 14.43 -8.40
N SER A 189 -14.06 14.79 -9.62
CA SER A 189 -14.98 15.10 -10.71
C SER A 189 -15.84 13.89 -11.12
N LEU A 190 -15.25 12.70 -11.22
CA LEU A 190 -15.99 11.47 -11.55
C LEU A 190 -17.02 11.13 -10.48
N TYR A 191 -16.60 11.16 -9.22
CA TYR A 191 -17.48 10.87 -8.09
C TYR A 191 -18.67 11.84 -8.06
N LYS A 192 -18.42 13.14 -8.22
CA LYS A 192 -19.47 14.17 -8.22
C LYS A 192 -20.44 14.01 -9.39
N ASN A 193 -19.95 13.74 -10.59
CA ASN A 193 -20.79 13.52 -11.76
C ASN A 193 -21.70 12.29 -11.57
N TYR A 194 -21.15 11.21 -11.03
CA TYR A 194 -21.90 10.02 -10.71
C TYR A 194 -22.96 10.28 -9.63
N SER A 195 -22.63 11.00 -8.55
CA SER A 195 -23.60 11.36 -7.50
C SER A 195 -24.76 12.24 -7.99
N ILE A 196 -24.56 13.03 -9.04
CA ILE A 196 -25.61 13.90 -9.64
C ILE A 196 -26.38 13.16 -10.75
N GLY A 197 -26.03 11.90 -11.05
CA GLY A 197 -26.69 11.09 -12.09
C GLY A 197 -26.25 11.42 -13.51
N LEU A 198 -25.17 12.19 -13.69
CA LEU A 198 -24.62 12.56 -15.00
C LEU A 198 -23.75 11.46 -15.63
N HIS A 199 -23.71 10.26 -15.04
CA HIS A 199 -22.90 9.14 -15.50
C HIS A 199 -23.32 8.56 -16.87
N ASP A 200 -24.56 8.79 -17.30
CA ASP A 200 -25.09 8.30 -18.59
C ASP A 200 -24.70 9.19 -19.79
N PHE A 201 -24.02 10.32 -19.56
CA PHE A 201 -23.75 11.35 -20.58
C PHE A 201 -22.26 11.54 -20.92
N ILE A 202 -21.37 10.67 -20.42
CA ILE A 202 -19.92 10.70 -20.67
C ILE A 202 -19.49 9.35 -21.22
#